data_AF-A0A2H0YV26-F1
#
_entry.id   AF-A0A2H0YV26-F1
#
_cell.length_a   1.000
_cell.length_b   1.000
_cell.length_c   1.000
_cell.angle_alpha   90.00
_cell.angle_beta   90.00
_cell.angle_gamma   90.00
#
_symmetry.space_group_name_H-M   'P 1'
#
loop_
_entity.id
_entity.type
_entity.pdbx_description
1 polymer ?
#
loop_
_entity_poly.entity_id
_entity_poly.type
_entity_poly.pdbx_seq_one_letter_code
_entity_poly.pdbx_strand_id
1 'polypeptide(L)'
;MKRSLAITLVAFAAVMLTVGVVKAASEYNITSTLGGVSGDFFDLDGTLKVDSIKVGAQGVGGVTFFNGTIVNETTNSGVDNPVTFGDNVRIDGRVYRGAAAGTSDSMPFIVNDNMEVTGTLTVSGLSGSGIVSSNNIASNAITSAKVADGAIATEDLADNSVTQAVEDSSTTSQTTTKSGGDFDTAAEVEITTGDSNLFCTFSGYGTTGNPDHSITVALLLDNEVIDRTVRSATMGGGDGHIILNTTAILEVAAGDHTIQLGWNTDNEITASLYANTLDCIELKK
;
A
#
# COMPACT_ATOMS: atom_id res chain seq x y z
N MET A 1 8.19 -105.45 -10.99
CA MET A 1 7.58 -104.35 -11.76
C MET A 1 6.32 -103.75 -11.10
N LYS A 2 5.37 -104.52 -10.55
CA LYS A 2 4.08 -103.96 -10.07
C LYS A 2 4.15 -102.97 -8.88
N ARG A 3 5.11 -103.14 -7.95
CA ARG A 3 5.24 -102.26 -6.76
C ARG A 3 5.90 -100.90 -7.06
N SER A 4 6.85 -100.84 -7.99
CA SER A 4 7.51 -99.57 -8.34
C SER A 4 6.57 -98.68 -9.17
N LEU A 5 5.78 -99.26 -10.07
CA LEU A 5 4.77 -98.53 -10.84
C LEU A 5 3.71 -97.87 -9.95
N ALA A 6 3.25 -98.57 -8.91
CA ALA A 6 2.25 -98.05 -7.97
C ALA A 6 2.79 -96.85 -7.17
N ILE A 7 4.04 -96.90 -6.72
CA ILE A 7 4.67 -95.80 -5.96
C ILE A 7 4.86 -94.57 -6.86
N THR A 8 5.30 -94.77 -8.11
CA THR A 8 5.44 -93.67 -9.08
C THR A 8 4.09 -93.04 -9.41
N LEU A 9 3.02 -93.83 -9.55
CA LEU A 9 1.68 -93.33 -9.85
C LEU A 9 1.12 -92.49 -8.70
N VAL A 10 1.31 -92.94 -7.45
CA VAL A 10 0.85 -92.21 -6.25
C VAL A 10 1.67 -90.93 -6.07
N ALA A 11 2.98 -90.96 -6.31
CA ALA A 11 3.82 -89.77 -6.25
C ALA A 11 3.41 -88.74 -7.34
N PHE A 12 3.10 -89.21 -8.55
CA PHE A 12 2.65 -88.35 -9.64
C PHE A 12 1.26 -87.75 -9.37
N ALA A 13 0.34 -88.54 -8.81
CA ALA A 13 -0.97 -88.07 -8.38
C ALA A 13 -0.88 -87.04 -7.23
N ALA A 14 0.04 -87.26 -6.28
CA ALA A 14 0.28 -86.31 -5.18
C ALA A 14 0.85 -84.98 -5.69
N VAL A 15 1.80 -85.00 -6.64
CA VAL A 15 2.33 -83.79 -7.28
C VAL A 15 1.26 -83.06 -8.09
N MET A 16 0.39 -83.79 -8.80
CA MET A 16 -0.71 -83.16 -9.55
C MET A 16 -1.77 -82.57 -8.62
N LEU A 17 -2.06 -83.20 -7.48
CA LEU A 17 -2.93 -82.61 -6.46
C LEU A 17 -2.31 -81.34 -5.86
N THR A 18 -1.02 -81.35 -5.50
CA THR A 18 -0.39 -80.18 -4.89
C THR A 18 -0.24 -79.03 -5.89
N VAL A 19 0.15 -79.29 -7.14
CA VAL A 19 0.25 -78.26 -8.18
C VAL A 19 -1.13 -77.75 -8.60
N GLY A 20 -2.14 -78.62 -8.67
CA GLY A 20 -3.52 -78.24 -8.97
C GLY A 20 -4.14 -77.36 -7.89
N VAL A 21 -3.87 -77.65 -6.61
CA VAL A 21 -4.37 -76.84 -5.48
C VAL A 21 -3.61 -75.52 -5.36
N VAL A 22 -2.30 -75.49 -5.65
CA VAL A 22 -1.50 -74.24 -5.61
C VAL A 22 -1.87 -73.28 -6.77
N LYS A 23 -2.25 -73.79 -7.95
CA LYS A 23 -2.73 -72.93 -9.06
C LYS A 23 -4.13 -72.37 -8.83
N ALA A 24 -4.98 -73.04 -8.05
CA ALA A 24 -6.31 -72.53 -7.72
C ALA A 24 -6.28 -71.36 -6.72
N ALA A 25 -5.14 -71.07 -6.11
CA ALA A 25 -4.92 -69.88 -5.27
C ALA A 25 -4.45 -68.65 -6.08
N SER A 26 -4.37 -68.74 -7.42
CA SER A 26 -4.04 -67.60 -8.28
C SER A 26 -5.31 -66.92 -8.81
N GLU A 27 -5.48 -65.65 -8.45
CA GLU A 27 -6.36 -64.64 -9.05
C GLU A 27 -7.62 -65.17 -9.77
N TYR A 28 -8.72 -65.29 -9.02
CA TYR A 28 -10.05 -65.46 -9.61
C TYR A 28 -10.48 -64.13 -10.25
N ASN A 29 -10.10 -63.92 -11.51
CA ASN A 29 -10.43 -62.72 -12.27
C ASN A 29 -11.92 -62.80 -12.70
N ILE A 30 -12.84 -62.38 -11.80
CA ILE A 30 -14.27 -62.29 -12.12
C ILE A 30 -14.45 -61.13 -13.08
N THR A 31 -14.41 -61.38 -14.39
CA THR A 31 -14.97 -60.44 -15.37
C THR A 31 -16.50 -60.58 -15.32
N SER A 32 -17.13 -59.94 -14.35
CA SER A 32 -18.58 -59.84 -14.33
C SER A 32 -19.00 -58.82 -15.37
N THR A 33 -19.66 -59.24 -16.45
CA THR A 33 -20.39 -58.35 -17.36
C THR A 33 -21.74 -57.96 -16.78
N LEU A 34 -21.77 -57.55 -15.50
CA LEU A 34 -22.85 -56.71 -14.99
C LEU A 34 -22.54 -55.31 -15.51
N GLY A 35 -23.39 -54.74 -16.37
CA GLY A 35 -23.22 -53.39 -16.87
C GLY A 35 -23.63 -53.14 -18.32
N GLY A 36 -24.68 -53.80 -18.81
CA GLY A 36 -25.23 -53.51 -20.15
C GLY A 36 -26.34 -52.46 -20.16
N VAL A 37 -26.98 -52.21 -19.02
CA VAL A 37 -28.16 -51.34 -18.90
C VAL A 37 -28.14 -50.58 -17.57
N SER A 38 -28.89 -49.47 -17.49
CA SER A 38 -29.08 -48.73 -16.24
C SER A 38 -29.71 -49.64 -15.17
N GLY A 39 -29.12 -49.69 -13.98
CA GLY A 39 -29.68 -50.42 -12.83
C GLY A 39 -28.92 -51.66 -12.37
N ASP A 40 -27.71 -51.92 -12.88
CA ASP A 40 -26.85 -52.97 -12.33
C ASP A 40 -26.18 -52.46 -11.05
N PHE A 41 -26.40 -53.17 -9.93
CA PHE A 41 -25.87 -52.82 -8.61
C PHE A 41 -25.03 -53.95 -8.04
N PHE A 42 -23.89 -53.60 -7.46
CA PHE A 42 -23.11 -54.50 -6.62
C PHE A 42 -23.36 -54.11 -5.15
N ASP A 43 -24.33 -54.78 -4.54
CA ASP A 43 -24.68 -54.57 -3.14
C ASP A 43 -23.77 -55.41 -2.23
N LEU A 44 -23.22 -54.78 -1.21
CA LEU A 44 -22.37 -55.42 -0.22
C LEU A 44 -22.96 -55.12 1.16
N ASP A 45 -23.40 -56.15 1.87
CA ASP A 45 -23.81 -56.07 3.28
C ASP A 45 -22.62 -55.78 4.23
N GLY A 46 -21.52 -55.20 3.73
CA GLY A 46 -20.26 -55.02 4.47
C GLY A 46 -19.23 -54.14 3.74
N THR A 47 -17.95 -54.46 3.94
CA THR A 47 -16.83 -53.62 3.46
C THR A 47 -16.29 -54.12 2.13
N LEU A 48 -16.14 -53.22 1.15
CA LEU A 48 -15.34 -53.46 -0.05
C LEU A 48 -13.84 -53.31 0.28
N LYS A 49 -13.07 -54.40 0.16
CA LYS A 49 -11.61 -54.40 0.30
C LYS A 49 -10.97 -54.73 -1.04
N VAL A 50 -10.37 -53.73 -1.68
CA VAL A 50 -9.69 -53.85 -2.97
C VAL A 50 -8.47 -52.95 -2.99
N ASP A 51 -7.47 -53.29 -3.80
CA ASP A 51 -6.26 -52.47 -3.94
C ASP A 51 -6.58 -51.12 -4.61
N SER A 52 -7.51 -51.10 -5.57
CA SER A 52 -7.98 -49.88 -6.22
C SER A 52 -9.39 -50.03 -6.77
N ILE A 53 -10.10 -48.91 -6.87
CA ILE A 53 -11.39 -48.80 -7.54
C ILE A 53 -11.20 -47.90 -8.76
N LYS A 54 -11.55 -48.41 -9.94
CA LYS A 54 -11.55 -47.64 -11.19
C LYS A 54 -12.98 -47.44 -11.66
N VAL A 55 -13.41 -46.19 -11.76
CA VAL A 55 -14.77 -45.83 -12.21
C VAL A 55 -14.69 -45.11 -13.55
N GLY A 56 -15.42 -45.63 -14.54
CA GLY A 56 -15.47 -45.10 -15.90
C GLY A 56 -14.30 -45.54 -16.80
N ALA A 57 -14.49 -45.35 -18.10
CA ALA A 57 -13.45 -45.49 -19.13
C ALA A 57 -12.90 -44.10 -19.52
N GLN A 58 -11.71 -44.07 -20.13
CA GLN A 58 -11.13 -42.84 -20.65
C GLN A 58 -12.12 -42.13 -21.58
N GLY A 59 -12.39 -40.84 -21.33
CA GLY A 59 -13.27 -40.00 -22.14
C GLY A 59 -14.78 -40.16 -21.91
N VAL A 60 -15.22 -41.09 -21.04
CA VAL A 60 -16.67 -41.34 -20.82
C VAL A 60 -17.18 -40.69 -19.52
N GLY A 61 -16.30 -40.26 -18.62
CA GLY A 61 -16.68 -39.66 -17.33
C GLY A 61 -17.26 -40.71 -16.37
N GLY A 62 -16.64 -40.86 -15.21
CA GLY A 62 -17.14 -41.69 -14.12
C GLY A 62 -17.56 -40.80 -12.96
N VAL A 63 -18.68 -41.13 -12.30
CA VAL A 63 -19.09 -40.48 -11.05
C VAL A 63 -19.03 -41.50 -9.92
N THR A 64 -18.46 -41.07 -8.80
CA THR A 64 -18.50 -41.81 -7.54
C THR A 64 -19.25 -40.95 -6.54
N PHE A 65 -20.33 -41.48 -5.96
CA PHE A 65 -21.09 -40.78 -4.93
C PHE A 65 -20.63 -41.24 -3.55
N PHE A 66 -20.20 -40.29 -2.71
CA PHE A 66 -19.91 -40.54 -1.31
C PHE A 66 -21.02 -39.94 -0.45
N ASN A 67 -21.80 -40.79 0.21
CA ASN A 67 -22.75 -40.37 1.25
C ASN A 67 -22.08 -40.48 2.62
N GLY A 68 -21.00 -39.72 2.83
CA GLY A 68 -20.19 -39.78 4.05
C GLY A 68 -18.80 -39.19 3.89
N THR A 69 -17.93 -39.48 4.85
CA THR A 69 -16.56 -38.97 4.91
C THR A 69 -15.60 -39.93 4.22
N ILE A 70 -14.66 -39.38 3.45
CA ILE A 70 -13.47 -40.12 2.99
C ILE A 70 -12.43 -40.02 4.11
N VAL A 71 -12.11 -41.15 4.74
CA VAL A 71 -11.08 -41.23 5.79
C VAL A 71 -9.87 -41.95 5.22
N ASN A 72 -8.68 -41.37 5.40
CA ASN A 72 -7.42 -42.05 5.16
C ASN A 72 -6.73 -42.33 6.50
N GLU A 73 -6.70 -43.59 6.93
CA GLU A 73 -6.02 -44.03 8.16
C GLU A 73 -4.60 -44.58 7.88
N THR A 74 -4.13 -44.48 6.63
CA THR A 74 -2.83 -45.04 6.27
C THR A 74 -1.70 -44.10 6.66
N THR A 75 -0.67 -44.67 7.29
CA THR A 75 0.58 -43.98 7.59
C THR A 75 1.74 -44.72 6.93
N ASN A 76 2.77 -43.99 6.52
CA ASN A 76 4.06 -44.55 6.14
C ASN A 76 5.12 -44.08 7.15
N SER A 77 5.68 -45.00 7.92
CA SER A 77 6.65 -44.67 8.99
C SER A 77 6.17 -43.59 9.97
N GLY A 78 4.86 -43.56 10.26
CA GLY A 78 4.25 -42.60 11.19
C GLY A 78 3.87 -41.25 10.57
N VAL A 79 4.00 -41.08 9.26
CA VAL A 79 3.51 -39.90 8.52
C VAL A 79 2.20 -40.27 7.82
N ASP A 80 1.15 -39.47 8.04
CA ASP A 80 -0.13 -39.64 7.37
C ASP A 80 0.03 -39.51 5.86
N ASN A 81 -0.51 -40.48 5.11
CA ASN A 81 -0.57 -40.34 3.66
C ASN A 81 -1.70 -39.35 3.32
N PRO A 82 -1.52 -38.45 2.35
CA PRO A 82 -2.60 -37.57 1.93
C PRO A 82 -3.60 -38.30 1.05
N VAL A 83 -4.87 -37.87 1.08
CA VAL A 83 -5.79 -38.10 -0.04
C VAL A 83 -5.33 -37.20 -1.19
N THR A 84 -4.96 -37.79 -2.32
CA THR A 84 -4.41 -37.06 -3.47
C THR A 84 -5.42 -37.00 -4.61
N PHE A 85 -5.50 -35.85 -5.27
CA PHE A 85 -6.20 -35.66 -6.54
C PHE A 85 -5.15 -35.38 -7.61
N GLY A 86 -5.09 -36.21 -8.64
CA GLY A 86 -4.04 -36.15 -9.66
C GLY A 86 -4.22 -35.05 -10.71
N ASP A 87 -5.41 -34.43 -10.77
CA ASP A 87 -5.81 -33.46 -11.79
C ASP A 87 -6.71 -32.35 -11.18
N ASN A 88 -7.32 -31.54 -12.04
CA ASN A 88 -8.27 -30.50 -11.69
C ASN A 88 -9.38 -30.97 -10.74
N VAL A 89 -9.55 -30.27 -9.63
CA VAL A 89 -10.62 -30.50 -8.66
C VAL A 89 -11.68 -29.41 -8.81
N ARG A 90 -12.94 -29.81 -9.03
CA ARG A 90 -14.09 -28.90 -9.01
C ARG A 90 -14.82 -29.05 -7.67
N ILE A 91 -15.08 -27.92 -7.02
CA ILE A 91 -15.85 -27.86 -5.76
C ILE A 91 -16.94 -26.82 -5.99
N ASP A 92 -18.20 -27.27 -6.07
CA ASP A 92 -19.36 -26.37 -6.25
C ASP A 92 -19.77 -25.67 -4.95
N GLY A 93 -19.18 -26.06 -3.82
CA GLY A 93 -19.52 -25.59 -2.48
C GLY A 93 -18.37 -24.90 -1.77
N ARG A 94 -18.38 -25.01 -0.44
CA ARG A 94 -17.38 -24.43 0.47
C ARG A 94 -16.39 -25.50 0.90
N VAL A 95 -15.15 -25.08 1.15
CA VAL A 95 -14.15 -25.86 1.87
C VAL A 95 -14.05 -25.29 3.28
N TYR A 96 -14.32 -26.12 4.30
CA TYR A 96 -14.07 -25.78 5.69
C TYR A 96 -13.50 -26.99 6.42
N ARG A 97 -12.74 -26.75 7.49
CA ARG A 97 -12.22 -27.77 8.38
C ARG A 97 -13.18 -27.91 9.57
N GLY A 98 -13.20 -29.08 10.22
CA GLY A 98 -14.03 -29.34 11.39
C GLY A 98 -15.47 -29.78 11.10
N ALA A 99 -16.23 -30.05 12.18
CA ALA A 99 -17.60 -30.58 12.09
C ALA A 99 -18.64 -29.52 11.66
N ALA A 100 -18.33 -28.23 11.85
CA ALA A 100 -19.21 -27.12 11.51
C ALA A 100 -18.40 -25.99 10.88
N ALA A 101 -19.04 -25.20 10.02
CA ALA A 101 -18.42 -24.01 9.44
C ALA A 101 -18.27 -22.91 10.52
N GLY A 102 -17.07 -22.33 10.65
CA GLY A 102 -16.81 -21.22 11.58
C GLY A 102 -15.32 -20.92 11.74
N THR A 103 -15.00 -19.89 12.52
CA THR A 103 -13.62 -19.44 12.78
C THR A 103 -13.08 -19.85 14.17
N SER A 104 -13.90 -20.53 14.98
CA SER A 104 -13.62 -20.74 16.41
C SER A 104 -12.70 -21.92 16.73
N ASP A 105 -12.26 -22.68 15.73
CA ASP A 105 -11.59 -23.96 15.94
C ASP A 105 -10.06 -23.92 15.72
N SER A 106 -9.50 -22.77 15.35
CA SER A 106 -8.06 -22.59 15.04
C SER A 106 -7.53 -23.58 14.00
N MET A 107 -8.40 -24.08 13.11
CA MET A 107 -8.03 -25.00 12.03
C MET A 107 -8.13 -24.30 10.67
N PRO A 108 -7.16 -23.43 10.31
CA PRO A 108 -7.23 -22.71 9.04
C PRO A 108 -7.15 -23.65 7.84
N PHE A 109 -7.71 -23.21 6.70
CA PHE A 109 -7.32 -23.75 5.41
C PHE A 109 -5.90 -23.26 5.12
N ILE A 110 -4.96 -24.20 4.94
CA ILE A 110 -3.54 -23.90 4.74
C ILE A 110 -3.16 -24.27 3.31
N VAL A 111 -2.56 -23.32 2.60
CA VAL A 111 -1.86 -23.55 1.34
C VAL A 111 -0.38 -23.34 1.63
N ASN A 112 0.42 -24.42 1.54
CA ASN A 112 1.86 -24.39 1.83
C ASN A 112 2.73 -23.94 0.64
N ASP A 113 2.09 -23.59 -0.47
CA ASP A 113 2.70 -23.12 -1.70
C ASP A 113 1.90 -21.92 -2.22
N ASN A 114 2.12 -21.52 -3.47
CA ASN A 114 1.45 -20.40 -4.09
C ASN A 114 -0.04 -20.72 -4.37
N MET A 115 -0.90 -19.72 -4.13
CA MET A 115 -2.29 -19.70 -4.59
C MET A 115 -2.44 -18.67 -5.71
N GLU A 116 -2.80 -19.11 -6.91
CA GLU A 116 -3.16 -18.23 -8.01
C GLU A 116 -4.69 -18.15 -8.15
N VAL A 117 -5.23 -16.93 -8.11
CA VAL A 117 -6.67 -16.68 -8.26
C VAL A 117 -6.88 -15.82 -9.50
N THR A 118 -7.50 -16.39 -10.52
CA THR A 118 -7.81 -15.70 -11.79
C THR A 118 -9.06 -14.80 -11.70
N GLY A 119 -9.85 -14.94 -10.64
CA GLY A 119 -11.05 -14.15 -10.36
C GLY A 119 -10.91 -13.28 -9.11
N THR A 120 -12.05 -12.95 -8.51
CA THR A 120 -12.10 -12.18 -7.26
C THR A 120 -11.88 -13.07 -6.04
N LEU A 121 -10.99 -12.65 -5.15
CA LEU A 121 -10.87 -13.18 -3.79
C LEU A 121 -11.40 -12.14 -2.80
N THR A 122 -12.50 -12.45 -2.12
CA THR A 122 -13.00 -11.62 -1.00
C THR A 122 -12.62 -12.28 0.31
N VAL A 123 -11.84 -11.56 1.12
CA VAL A 123 -11.45 -12.03 2.46
C VAL A 123 -12.07 -11.09 3.49
N SER A 124 -13.05 -11.57 4.24
CA SER A 124 -13.67 -10.83 5.33
C SER A 124 -12.82 -10.96 6.60
N GLY A 125 -12.48 -9.82 7.23
CA GLY A 125 -11.72 -9.82 8.49
C GLY A 125 -10.21 -9.70 8.33
N LEU A 126 -9.72 -8.97 7.32
CA LEU A 126 -8.35 -8.45 7.32
C LEU A 126 -8.21 -7.38 8.43
N SER A 127 -8.20 -7.83 9.68
CA SER A 127 -8.07 -6.98 10.86
C SER A 127 -6.84 -7.43 11.62
N GLY A 128 -5.67 -6.84 11.31
CA GLY A 128 -4.42 -7.17 12.00
C GLY A 128 -3.20 -6.50 11.36
N SER A 129 -2.36 -5.91 12.21
CA SER A 129 -1.12 -5.17 11.87
C SER A 129 -0.10 -5.97 11.03
N GLY A 130 -0.27 -7.29 10.88
CA GLY A 130 0.61 -8.16 10.09
C GLY A 130 0.06 -8.66 8.76
N ILE A 131 -1.21 -8.41 8.41
CA ILE A 131 -1.80 -8.96 7.17
C ILE A 131 -1.51 -8.06 5.96
N VAL A 132 -1.57 -6.75 6.16
CA VAL A 132 -1.18 -5.74 5.17
C VAL A 132 0.03 -5.00 5.73
N SER A 133 1.20 -5.65 5.71
CA SER A 133 2.46 -5.01 6.07
C SER A 133 3.11 -4.34 4.86
N SER A 134 4.09 -3.46 5.07
CA SER A 134 4.88 -2.85 3.99
C SER A 134 5.52 -3.90 3.07
N ASN A 135 5.86 -5.09 3.59
CA ASN A 135 6.40 -6.19 2.81
C ASN A 135 5.36 -6.86 1.90
N ASN A 136 4.07 -6.68 2.16
CA ASN A 136 2.97 -7.22 1.35
C ASN A 136 2.50 -6.24 0.26
N ILE A 137 2.98 -4.99 0.28
CA ILE A 137 2.62 -3.96 -0.69
C ILE A 137 3.80 -3.78 -1.64
N ALA A 138 3.65 -4.26 -2.88
CA ALA A 138 4.68 -4.04 -3.90
C ALA A 138 4.87 -2.54 -4.19
N SER A 139 6.04 -2.17 -4.69
CA SER A 139 6.29 -0.80 -5.16
C SER A 139 5.24 -0.38 -6.19
N ASN A 140 4.68 0.82 -6.01
CA ASN A 140 3.59 1.35 -6.84
C ASN A 140 2.28 0.53 -6.81
N ALA A 141 2.09 -0.35 -5.82
CA ALA A 141 0.83 -1.08 -5.68
C ALA A 141 -0.34 -0.16 -5.31
N ILE A 142 -0.08 0.91 -4.56
CA ILE A 142 -1.04 1.96 -4.25
C ILE A 142 -0.62 3.20 -5.06
N THR A 143 -1.42 3.53 -6.08
CA THR A 143 -1.24 4.69 -6.96
C THR A 143 -2.36 5.69 -6.71
N SER A 144 -2.22 6.94 -7.13
CA SER A 144 -3.28 7.96 -6.98
C SER A 144 -4.62 7.51 -7.53
N ALA A 145 -4.68 6.81 -8.67
CA ALA A 145 -5.94 6.28 -9.23
C ALA A 145 -6.65 5.23 -8.36
N LYS A 146 -5.97 4.64 -7.36
CA LYS A 146 -6.53 3.67 -6.40
C LYS A 146 -6.96 4.33 -5.09
N VAL A 147 -6.62 5.60 -4.90
CA VAL A 147 -7.03 6.42 -3.76
C VAL A 147 -8.10 7.37 -4.26
N ALA A 148 -9.33 7.22 -3.77
CA ALA A 148 -10.38 8.17 -4.14
C ALA A 148 -10.06 9.56 -3.60
N ASP A 149 -10.45 10.61 -4.33
CA ASP A 149 -10.22 11.99 -3.88
C ASP A 149 -10.93 12.22 -2.54
N GLY A 150 -10.17 12.74 -1.56
CA GLY A 150 -10.65 12.92 -0.18
C GLY A 150 -10.75 11.65 0.67
N ALA A 151 -10.25 10.50 0.19
CA ALA A 151 -10.30 9.25 0.95
C ALA A 151 -9.32 9.20 2.14
N ILE A 152 -8.27 10.02 2.11
CA ILE A 152 -7.31 10.15 3.22
C ILE A 152 -7.66 11.44 3.96
N ALA A 153 -8.21 11.31 5.16
CA ALA A 153 -8.52 12.42 6.04
C ALA A 153 -7.29 12.82 6.87
N THR A 154 -7.34 14.00 7.48
CA THR A 154 -6.29 14.48 8.40
C THR A 154 -6.04 13.52 9.55
N GLU A 155 -7.10 12.90 10.06
CA GLU A 155 -7.06 11.93 11.16
C GLU A 155 -6.39 10.60 10.77
N ASP A 156 -6.29 10.29 9.48
CA ASP A 156 -5.58 9.11 8.97
C ASP A 156 -4.06 9.32 8.92
N LEU A 157 -3.62 10.58 8.98
CA LEU A 157 -2.22 10.99 8.88
C LEU A 157 -1.71 11.37 10.27
N ALA A 158 -0.88 10.51 10.86
CA ALA A 158 -0.14 10.87 12.06
C ALA A 158 0.81 12.06 11.79
N ASP A 159 1.18 12.80 12.83
CA ASP A 159 2.16 13.89 12.73
C ASP A 159 3.45 13.40 12.05
N ASN A 160 3.96 14.18 11.10
CA ASN A 160 5.14 13.86 10.29
C ASN A 160 5.02 12.57 9.43
N SER A 161 3.81 12.04 9.20
CA SER A 161 3.59 10.89 8.32
C SER A 161 3.96 11.18 6.85
N VAL A 162 3.85 12.43 6.43
CA VAL A 162 4.34 12.92 5.14
C VAL A 162 5.65 13.65 5.38
N THR A 163 6.77 12.94 5.21
CA THR A 163 8.12 13.47 5.46
C THR A 163 8.70 14.28 4.29
N GLN A 164 7.99 14.29 3.16
CA GLN A 164 8.26 15.11 1.97
C GLN A 164 6.92 15.62 1.42
N ALA A 165 6.29 16.56 2.11
CA ALA A 165 5.18 17.33 1.54
C ALA A 165 5.74 18.50 0.72
N VAL A 166 5.02 18.88 -0.33
CA VAL A 166 5.42 19.77 -1.43
C VAL A 166 6.08 21.07 -0.97
N GLU A 167 7.39 21.16 -1.18
CA GLU A 167 8.18 22.40 -1.10
C GLU A 167 7.88 23.26 -2.32
N ASP A 168 6.86 24.11 -2.25
CA ASP A 168 6.83 25.33 -3.04
C ASP A 168 6.79 26.51 -2.07
N SER A 169 7.95 26.85 -1.51
CA SER A 169 8.14 28.17 -0.92
C SER A 169 8.18 29.19 -2.05
N SER A 170 7.09 29.92 -2.24
CA SER A 170 7.08 31.04 -3.20
C SER A 170 7.96 32.16 -2.66
N THR A 171 9.04 32.47 -3.39
CA THR A 171 9.95 33.59 -3.09
C THR A 171 9.78 34.64 -4.17
N THR A 172 9.39 35.86 -3.79
CA THR A 172 9.28 36.99 -4.72
C THR A 172 10.15 38.14 -4.24
N SER A 173 11.05 38.60 -5.11
CA SER A 173 12.02 39.65 -4.81
C SER A 173 11.94 40.79 -5.82
N GLN A 174 12.00 42.03 -5.33
CA GLN A 174 12.02 43.24 -6.16
C GLN A 174 13.15 44.19 -5.74
N THR A 175 13.93 44.65 -6.71
CA THR A 175 15.00 45.64 -6.51
C THR A 175 14.64 46.96 -7.19
N THR A 176 14.72 48.09 -6.47
CA THR A 176 14.41 49.41 -7.04
C THR A 176 15.32 50.53 -6.52
N THR A 177 15.36 51.63 -7.27
CA THR A 177 15.92 52.93 -6.84
C THR A 177 14.77 53.94 -6.82
N LYS A 178 14.64 54.71 -5.75
CA LYS A 178 13.46 55.56 -5.51
C LYS A 178 13.86 56.91 -4.90
N SER A 179 13.10 57.96 -5.19
CA SER A 179 13.31 59.31 -4.64
C SER A 179 11.96 59.97 -4.37
N GLY A 180 11.74 60.49 -3.16
CA GLY A 180 10.46 61.08 -2.77
C GLY A 180 10.35 61.35 -1.27
N GLY A 181 9.44 62.25 -0.89
CA GLY A 181 9.24 62.72 0.50
C GLY A 181 8.00 62.18 1.21
N ASP A 182 7.20 61.32 0.59
CA ASP A 182 6.02 60.68 1.21
C ASP A 182 5.98 59.18 0.90
N PHE A 183 5.17 58.42 1.64
CA PHE A 183 5.00 56.96 1.54
C PHE A 183 4.46 56.47 0.16
N ASP A 184 4.24 57.37 -0.79
CA ASP A 184 3.53 57.15 -2.06
C ASP A 184 4.35 56.48 -3.18
N THR A 185 5.68 56.35 -3.05
CA THR A 185 6.53 55.73 -4.11
C THR A 185 7.06 54.36 -3.72
N ALA A 186 6.21 53.38 -3.43
CA ALA A 186 6.65 52.07 -2.93
C ALA A 186 7.33 51.16 -3.97
N ALA A 187 8.20 50.27 -3.49
CA ALA A 187 8.49 49.01 -4.17
C ALA A 187 7.41 48.01 -3.74
N GLU A 188 6.74 47.37 -4.69
CA GLU A 188 5.56 46.53 -4.46
C GLU A 188 5.86 45.10 -4.90
N VAL A 189 5.61 44.15 -4.00
CA VAL A 189 5.70 42.71 -4.25
C VAL A 189 4.31 42.13 -4.06
N GLU A 190 3.71 41.61 -5.13
CA GLU A 190 2.47 40.85 -5.07
C GLU A 190 2.79 39.39 -4.76
N ILE A 191 2.14 38.82 -3.74
CA ILE A 191 2.27 37.41 -3.37
C ILE A 191 0.87 36.86 -3.10
N THR A 192 0.57 35.73 -3.73
CA THR A 192 -0.58 34.89 -3.37
C THR A 192 -0.15 33.93 -2.26
N THR A 193 -0.81 33.97 -1.10
CA THR A 193 -0.58 33.07 0.02
C THR A 193 -1.77 32.16 0.30
N GLY A 194 -1.51 31.01 0.92
CA GLY A 194 -2.51 30.28 1.71
C GLY A 194 -2.69 30.89 3.11
N ASP A 195 -3.30 30.15 4.03
CA ASP A 195 -3.30 30.51 5.47
C ASP A 195 -1.89 30.32 6.03
N SER A 196 -1.07 31.35 5.86
CA SER A 196 0.39 31.27 6.00
C SER A 196 0.93 32.45 6.80
N ASN A 197 2.21 32.37 7.17
CA ASN A 197 2.99 33.53 7.57
C ASN A 197 3.81 34.02 6.37
N LEU A 198 4.13 35.30 6.33
CA LEU A 198 5.04 35.87 5.35
C LEU A 198 6.29 36.37 6.08
N PHE A 199 7.47 35.94 5.66
CA PHE A 199 8.72 36.51 6.13
C PHE A 199 9.24 37.48 5.07
N CYS A 200 9.27 38.76 5.41
CA CYS A 200 9.74 39.82 4.52
C CYS A 200 11.00 40.47 5.05
N THR A 201 11.94 40.72 4.16
CA THR A 201 13.16 41.46 4.45
C THR A 201 13.29 42.64 3.53
N PHE A 202 13.82 43.72 4.08
CA PHE A 202 14.22 44.89 3.33
C PHE A 202 15.67 45.22 3.64
N SER A 203 16.40 45.60 2.59
CA SER A 203 17.74 46.16 2.72
C SER A 203 17.94 47.28 1.71
N GLY A 204 18.69 48.31 2.10
CA GLY A 204 19.01 49.44 1.23
C GLY A 204 19.73 50.56 1.96
N TYR A 205 19.88 51.70 1.29
CA TYR A 205 20.43 52.90 1.91
C TYR A 205 19.76 54.17 1.41
N GLY A 206 19.72 55.19 2.26
CA GLY A 206 19.11 56.49 1.95
C GLY A 206 20.03 57.67 2.21
N THR A 207 19.67 58.82 1.63
CA THR A 207 20.32 60.12 1.87
C THR A 207 19.26 61.17 2.17
N THR A 208 19.51 62.04 3.13
CA THR A 208 18.71 63.25 3.40
C THR A 208 19.45 64.48 2.87
N GLY A 209 18.73 65.53 2.49
CA GLY A 209 19.34 66.81 2.14
C GLY A 209 19.79 67.61 3.36
N ASN A 210 19.25 67.32 4.55
CA ASN A 210 19.69 67.87 5.83
C ASN A 210 20.28 66.78 6.76
N PRO A 211 21.48 67.01 7.32
CA PRO A 211 22.11 66.09 8.26
C PRO A 211 21.37 65.88 9.58
N ASP A 212 20.46 66.78 9.98
CA ASP A 212 19.77 66.70 11.27
C ASP A 212 18.43 65.93 11.22
N HIS A 213 18.04 65.45 10.04
CA HIS A 213 16.76 64.76 9.82
C HIS A 213 16.91 63.24 9.79
N SER A 214 15.80 62.56 10.02
CA SER A 214 15.72 61.10 10.05
C SER A 214 14.91 60.52 8.89
N ILE A 215 15.27 59.33 8.44
CA ILE A 215 14.46 58.53 7.52
C ILE A 215 13.74 57.46 8.35
N THR A 216 12.41 57.46 8.26
CA THR A 216 11.59 56.37 8.79
C THR A 216 11.17 55.47 7.65
N VAL A 217 11.37 54.17 7.80
CA VAL A 217 10.93 53.16 6.83
C VAL A 217 9.88 52.27 7.48
N ALA A 218 8.88 51.90 6.72
CA ALA A 218 7.85 50.97 7.14
C ALA A 218 7.60 49.92 6.06
N LEU A 219 7.28 48.70 6.51
CA LEU A 219 6.62 47.73 5.67
C LEU A 219 5.12 47.98 5.74
N LEU A 220 4.46 47.85 4.60
CA LEU A 220 3.01 47.91 4.48
C LEU A 220 2.53 46.57 3.89
N LEU A 221 1.42 46.08 4.43
CA LEU A 221 0.66 44.95 3.90
C LEU A 221 -0.69 45.50 3.47
N ASP A 222 -1.05 45.30 2.21
CA ASP A 222 -2.33 45.77 1.65
C ASP A 222 -2.59 47.26 1.95
N ASN A 223 -1.54 48.07 1.82
CA ASN A 223 -1.53 49.51 2.06
C ASN A 223 -1.73 49.92 3.55
N GLU A 224 -1.63 48.98 4.49
CA GLU A 224 -1.63 49.23 5.93
C GLU A 224 -0.22 49.07 6.53
N VAL A 225 0.18 50.01 7.38
CA VAL A 225 1.52 50.01 8.01
C VAL A 225 1.60 48.96 9.13
N ILE A 226 2.48 47.98 8.95
CA ILE A 226 2.60 46.78 9.81
C ILE A 226 3.88 46.77 10.67
N ASP A 227 4.96 47.41 10.21
CA ASP A 227 6.18 47.60 10.99
C ASP A 227 6.77 48.98 10.70
N ARG A 228 7.13 49.74 11.74
CA ARG A 228 7.75 51.07 11.63
C ARG A 228 9.15 51.03 12.22
N THR A 229 10.14 50.81 11.37
CA THR A 229 11.54 50.86 11.77
C THR A 229 12.07 52.29 11.61
N VAL A 230 12.33 52.97 12.73
CA VAL A 230 12.96 54.30 12.79
C VAL A 230 14.47 54.12 12.87
N ARG A 231 15.22 54.56 11.85
CA ARG A 231 16.68 54.67 11.92
C ARG A 231 17.12 56.09 11.56
N SER A 232 17.26 56.90 12.61
CA SER A 232 17.87 58.22 12.57
C SER A 232 19.39 58.09 12.69
N ALA A 233 20.14 58.67 11.75
CA ALA A 233 21.56 58.94 11.94
C ALA A 233 21.84 60.35 11.42
N THR A 234 22.38 61.21 12.28
CA THR A 234 22.88 62.53 11.89
C THR A 234 24.07 62.33 10.94
N MET A 235 24.10 63.01 9.79
CA MET A 235 25.19 62.81 8.83
C MET A 235 26.54 63.20 9.46
N GLY A 236 27.45 62.24 9.60
CA GLY A 236 28.88 62.52 9.70
C GLY A 236 29.39 62.90 8.32
N GLY A 237 30.03 64.06 8.17
CA GLY A 237 30.43 64.62 6.87
C GLY A 237 31.22 63.64 5.99
N GLY A 238 30.83 63.56 4.71
CA GLY A 238 31.42 62.71 3.66
C GLY A 238 30.41 61.69 3.14
N ASP A 239 29.69 62.04 2.06
CA ASP A 239 28.71 61.22 1.30
C ASP A 239 27.71 60.41 2.15
N GLY A 240 27.32 60.91 3.32
CA GLY A 240 26.60 60.19 4.38
C GLY A 240 25.34 59.44 3.92
N HIS A 241 25.49 58.13 3.72
CA HIS A 241 24.39 57.20 3.46
C HIS A 241 23.91 56.57 4.77
N ILE A 242 22.59 56.53 4.97
CA ILE A 242 21.93 55.84 6.09
C ILE A 242 21.62 54.42 5.64
N ILE A 243 22.16 53.40 6.32
CA ILE A 243 21.83 51.99 6.05
C ILE A 243 20.46 51.68 6.66
N LEU A 244 19.58 51.09 5.86
CA LEU A 244 18.20 50.82 6.19
C LEU A 244 17.94 49.34 5.96
N ASN A 245 17.76 48.60 7.05
CA ASN A 245 17.40 47.18 7.01
C ASN A 245 16.24 46.95 7.97
N THR A 246 15.21 46.23 7.53
CA THR A 246 14.14 45.73 8.40
C THR A 246 13.74 44.31 8.02
N THR A 247 13.13 43.61 8.96
CA THR A 247 12.57 42.27 8.79
C THR A 247 11.24 42.21 9.52
N ALA A 248 10.23 41.63 8.89
CA ALA A 248 8.93 41.38 9.52
C ALA A 248 8.46 39.95 9.25
N ILE A 249 7.77 39.38 10.24
CA ILE A 249 6.94 38.20 10.07
C ILE A 249 5.50 38.66 10.16
N LEU A 250 4.72 38.37 9.12
CA LEU A 250 3.35 38.84 8.96
C LEU A 250 2.44 37.63 8.96
N GLU A 251 1.43 37.64 9.83
CA GLU A 251 0.35 36.66 9.72
C GLU A 251 -0.62 37.16 8.66
N VAL A 252 -0.79 36.37 7.59
CA VAL A 252 -1.69 36.69 6.49
C VAL A 252 -2.74 35.60 6.33
N ALA A 253 -3.93 35.97 5.87
CA ALA A 253 -4.95 35.01 5.48
C ALA A 253 -4.63 34.42 4.11
N ALA A 254 -5.36 33.40 3.69
CA ALA A 254 -5.32 32.98 2.29
C ALA A 254 -5.84 34.10 1.35
N GLY A 255 -5.07 34.42 0.31
CA GLY A 255 -5.43 35.45 -0.65
C GLY A 255 -4.24 36.06 -1.41
N ASP A 256 -4.54 37.02 -2.29
CA ASP A 256 -3.55 37.87 -2.93
C ASP A 256 -3.26 39.06 -2.02
N HIS A 257 -1.98 39.28 -1.74
CA HIS A 257 -1.50 40.36 -0.88
C HIS A 257 -0.48 41.22 -1.60
N THR A 258 -0.51 42.52 -1.31
CA THR A 258 0.50 43.47 -1.78
C THR A 258 1.39 43.87 -0.61
N ILE A 259 2.68 43.55 -0.70
CA ILE A 259 3.68 44.03 0.25
C ILE A 259 4.38 45.22 -0.35
N GLN A 260 4.43 46.30 0.42
CA GLN A 260 5.01 47.55 -0.03
C GLN A 260 6.08 48.03 0.94
N LEU A 261 7.15 48.60 0.40
CA LEU A 261 8.09 49.40 1.17
C LEU A 261 7.68 50.86 1.11
N GLY A 262 7.43 51.48 2.26
CA GLY A 262 7.17 52.90 2.35
C GLY A 262 8.18 53.63 3.23
N TRP A 263 8.43 54.91 2.96
CA TRP A 263 9.29 55.75 3.81
C TRP A 263 8.77 57.18 3.93
N ASN A 264 9.24 57.88 4.96
CA ASN A 264 8.97 59.30 5.18
C ASN A 264 10.15 59.94 5.94
N THR A 265 10.32 61.25 5.79
CA THR A 265 11.25 62.04 6.60
C THR A 265 10.49 62.97 7.55
N ASP A 266 11.13 63.38 8.63
CA ASP A 266 10.58 64.29 9.64
C ASP A 266 10.52 65.76 9.18
N ASN A 267 9.92 66.01 8.01
CA ASN A 267 9.61 67.29 7.34
C ASN A 267 10.57 67.75 6.21
N GLU A 268 11.20 66.84 5.46
CA GLU A 268 12.00 67.18 4.28
C GLU A 268 11.44 66.57 2.98
N ILE A 269 11.39 67.36 1.89
CA ILE A 269 10.91 66.88 0.58
C ILE A 269 12.00 66.10 -0.17
N THR A 270 13.27 66.18 0.26
CA THR A 270 14.43 65.67 -0.46
C THR A 270 15.12 64.51 0.27
N ALA A 271 14.48 63.34 0.26
CA ALA A 271 15.14 62.07 0.54
C ALA A 271 15.24 61.21 -0.72
N SER A 272 16.34 60.50 -0.84
CA SER A 272 16.56 59.51 -1.91
C SER A 272 16.98 58.19 -1.31
N LEU A 273 16.46 57.11 -1.88
CA LEU A 273 16.70 55.74 -1.49
C LEU A 273 17.28 54.96 -2.66
N TYR A 274 18.38 54.27 -2.42
CA TYR A 274 19.15 53.63 -3.47
C TYR A 274 19.41 52.16 -3.13
N ALA A 275 19.47 51.33 -4.18
CA ALA A 275 19.80 49.91 -4.12
C ALA A 275 18.98 49.13 -3.07
N ASN A 276 17.65 49.31 -3.11
CA ASN A 276 16.75 48.69 -2.14
C ASN A 276 16.22 47.35 -2.66
N THR A 277 16.27 46.31 -1.84
CA THR A 277 15.64 45.02 -2.10
C THR A 277 14.48 44.82 -1.14
N LEU A 278 13.30 44.47 -1.65
CA LEU A 278 12.21 43.88 -0.88
C LEU A 278 12.10 42.42 -1.29
N ASP A 279 12.29 41.52 -0.34
CA ASP A 279 12.20 40.08 -0.55
C ASP A 279 11.22 39.48 0.44
N CYS A 280 10.27 38.69 -0.05
CA CYS A 280 9.23 38.09 0.77
C CYS A 280 9.06 36.62 0.38
N ILE A 281 8.98 35.77 1.41
CA ILE A 281 8.79 34.34 1.28
C ILE A 281 7.56 33.89 2.07
N GLU A 282 6.69 33.12 1.41
CA GLU A 282 5.58 32.45 2.08
C GLU A 282 6.08 31.30 2.95
N LEU A 283 5.72 31.33 4.23
CA LEU A 283 5.93 30.29 5.22
C LEU A 283 4.58 29.66 5.55
N LYS A 284 4.24 28.53 4.92
CA LYS A 284 2.99 27.82 5.21
C LYS A 284 2.93 27.39 6.68
N LYS A 285 1.77 27.61 7.31
CA LYS A 285 1.51 27.22 8.70
C LYS A 285 1.41 25.71 8.87
#